data_AF-A0A934EGL4-F1
#
_entry.id   AF-A0A934EGL4-F1
#
_cell.length_a   1.000
_cell.length_b   1.000
_cell.length_c   1.000
_cell.angle_alpha   90.00
_cell.angle_beta   90.00
_cell.angle_gamma   90.00
#
_symmetry.space_group_name_H-M   'P 1'
#
loop_
_entity.id
_entity.type
_entity.pdbx_description
1 polymer ?
#
loop_
_entity_poly.entity_id
_entity_poly.type
_entity_poly.pdbx_seq_one_letter_code
_entity_poly.pdbx_strand_id
1 'polypeptide(L)'
;MKKILIAVDDSKGSEAAVRTFIDLFPSNRPDTVVLLYIQKIEGRSLMDEMLGEAEMSTLKEMLKGTEYQEFLDRKAAKVISFHTDLFKEKGIVGIKTLVREGHPADEILNAAKEEGAGMIIIGSRGRK
;
A
#
# COMPACT_ATOMS: atom_id res chain seq x y z
N MET A 1 0.35 -16.27 -13.69
CA MET A 1 -0.01 -14.83 -13.65
C MET A 1 1.25 -14.08 -13.31
N LYS A 2 1.68 -13.07 -14.09
CA LYS A 2 3.04 -12.51 -13.92
C LYS A 2 3.20 -11.62 -12.68
N LYS A 3 2.21 -10.77 -12.40
CA LYS A 3 2.31 -9.79 -11.31
C LYS A 3 0.97 -9.51 -10.64
N ILE A 4 0.98 -9.46 -9.32
CA ILE A 4 -0.17 -9.13 -8.47
C ILE A 4 0.21 -7.93 -7.61
N LEU A 5 -0.72 -6.98 -7.43
CA LEU A 5 -0.57 -5.87 -6.49
C LEU A 5 -1.46 -6.12 -5.27
N ILE A 6 -0.89 -5.95 -4.08
CA ILE A 6 -1.60 -6.06 -2.80
C ILE A 6 -1.47 -4.71 -2.09
N ALA A 7 -2.58 -4.00 -1.95
CA ALA A 7 -2.61 -2.75 -1.21
C ALA A 7 -2.85 -3.03 0.27
N VAL A 8 -1.94 -2.53 1.11
CA VAL A 8 -1.93 -2.78 2.55
C VAL A 8 -1.98 -1.51 3.36
N ASP A 9 -2.58 -1.60 4.54
CA ASP A 9 -2.59 -0.57 5.58
C ASP A 9 -2.37 -1.23 6.96
N ASP A 10 -2.54 -0.46 8.03
CA ASP A 10 -2.44 -0.94 9.41
C ASP A 10 -3.73 -1.63 9.92
N SER A 11 -4.65 -2.02 9.03
CA SER A 11 -5.91 -2.65 9.40
C SER A 11 -5.86 -4.18 9.39
N LYS A 12 -6.77 -4.78 10.18
CA LYS A 12 -7.01 -6.22 10.15
C LYS A 12 -7.52 -6.73 8.79
N GLY A 13 -8.19 -5.87 8.02
CA GLY A 13 -8.68 -6.22 6.68
C GLY A 13 -7.53 -6.44 5.70
N SER A 14 -6.49 -5.61 5.79
CA SER A 14 -5.25 -5.77 5.04
C SER A 14 -4.54 -7.07 5.40
N GLU A 15 -4.37 -7.35 6.70
CA GLU A 15 -3.75 -8.59 7.16
C GLU A 15 -4.52 -9.83 6.65
N ALA A 16 -5.85 -9.81 6.75
CA ALA A 16 -6.69 -10.89 6.25
C ALA A 16 -6.51 -11.11 4.74
N ALA A 17 -6.47 -10.04 3.95
CA ALA A 17 -6.25 -10.13 2.50
C ALA A 17 -4.89 -10.74 2.15
N VAL A 18 -3.83 -10.39 2.88
CA VAL A 18 -2.49 -10.98 2.70
C VAL A 18 -2.49 -12.46 3.03
N ARG A 19 -3.14 -12.87 4.12
CA ARG A 19 -3.28 -14.29 4.48
C ARG A 19 -4.07 -15.07 3.43
N THR A 20 -5.20 -14.51 2.98
CA THR A 20 -5.98 -15.12 1.90
C THR A 20 -5.18 -15.25 0.61
N PHE A 21 -4.36 -14.25 0.25
CA PHE A 21 -3.45 -14.36 -0.88
C PHE A 21 -2.46 -15.53 -0.72
N ILE A 22 -1.83 -15.66 0.45
CA ILE A 22 -0.92 -16.77 0.75
C ILE A 22 -1.62 -18.13 0.54
N ASP A 23 -2.85 -18.25 1.04
CA ASP A 23 -3.62 -19.50 0.99
C ASP A 23 -4.15 -19.84 -0.42
N LEU A 24 -4.43 -18.82 -1.26
CA LEU A 24 -4.95 -19.01 -2.62
C LEU A 24 -3.90 -19.48 -3.62
N PHE A 25 -2.62 -19.19 -3.39
CA PHE A 25 -1.54 -19.51 -4.33
C PHE A 25 -0.47 -20.44 -3.74
N PRO A 26 -0.82 -21.65 -3.27
CA PRO A 26 0.15 -22.57 -2.66
C PRO A 26 1.15 -23.11 -3.68
N SER A 27 0.71 -23.35 -4.93
CA SER A 27 1.53 -24.00 -5.98
C SER A 27 1.69 -23.18 -7.27
N ASN A 28 0.86 -22.15 -7.49
CA ASN A 28 0.91 -21.28 -8.68
C ASN A 28 1.20 -19.85 -8.25
N ARG A 29 2.40 -19.61 -7.75
CA ARG A 29 2.80 -18.30 -7.21
C ARG A 29 3.02 -17.30 -8.35
N PRO A 30 2.62 -16.03 -8.17
CA PRO A 30 2.97 -14.99 -9.14
C PRO A 30 4.48 -14.76 -9.16
N ASP A 31 5.03 -14.40 -10.32
CA ASP A 31 6.47 -14.09 -10.46
C ASP A 31 6.87 -12.87 -9.61
N THR A 32 5.94 -11.93 -9.43
CA THR A 32 6.14 -10.73 -8.63
C THR A 32 4.89 -10.36 -7.83
N VAL A 33 5.08 -10.07 -6.55
CA VAL A 33 4.07 -9.49 -5.67
C VAL A 33 4.47 -8.05 -5.36
N VAL A 34 3.68 -7.09 -5.80
CA VAL A 34 3.85 -5.68 -5.45
C VAL A 34 3.07 -5.40 -4.18
N LEU A 35 3.77 -5.17 -3.08
CA LEU A 35 3.19 -4.77 -1.81
C LEU A 35 3.18 -3.25 -1.72
N LEU A 36 1.99 -2.65 -1.83
CA LEU A 36 1.79 -1.20 -1.88
C LEU A 36 1.25 -0.69 -0.54
N TYR A 37 1.95 0.27 0.06
CA TYR A 37 1.43 1.08 1.16
C TYR A 37 1.25 2.53 0.71
N ILE A 38 0.15 3.17 1.12
CA ILE A 38 -0.15 4.56 0.76
C ILE A 38 -0.18 5.40 2.04
N GLN A 39 0.78 6.30 2.14
CA GLN A 39 0.85 7.30 3.19
C GLN A 39 -0.28 8.31 2.99
N LYS A 40 -1.09 8.46 4.04
CA LYS A 40 -2.10 9.49 4.15
C LYS A 40 -1.61 10.58 5.07
N ILE A 41 -1.82 11.84 4.69
CA ILE A 41 -1.67 12.97 5.60
C ILE A 41 -2.93 12.98 6.49
N GLU A 42 -2.80 12.44 7.72
CA GLU A 42 -3.91 12.37 8.69
C GLU A 42 -4.43 13.78 9.06
N GLY A 43 -5.76 13.92 9.14
CA GLY A 43 -6.48 15.18 9.43
C GLY A 43 -7.22 15.82 8.24
N ARG A 44 -7.10 15.25 7.03
CA ARG A 44 -7.46 15.96 5.80
C ARG A 44 -8.36 15.21 4.81
N SER A 45 -9.05 14.12 5.16
CA SER A 45 -9.90 13.43 4.16
C SER A 45 -10.92 14.36 3.48
N LEU A 46 -11.38 15.42 4.14
CA LEU A 46 -12.21 16.48 3.55
C LEU A 46 -11.41 17.62 2.89
N MET A 47 -10.20 17.91 3.36
CA MET A 47 -9.36 18.95 2.76
C MET A 47 -8.63 18.47 1.50
N ASP A 48 -8.27 17.19 1.40
CA ASP A 48 -7.69 16.56 0.20
C ASP A 48 -8.64 16.66 -0.99
N GLU A 49 -9.96 16.54 -0.77
CA GLU A 49 -10.97 16.72 -1.82
C GLU A 49 -11.13 18.18 -2.24
N MET A 50 -10.76 19.14 -1.37
CA MET A 50 -10.91 20.57 -1.63
C MET A 50 -9.65 21.24 -2.18
N LEU A 51 -8.47 20.63 -2.00
CA LEU A 51 -7.19 21.17 -2.46
C LEU A 51 -6.87 20.67 -3.88
N GLY A 52 -6.45 21.58 -4.75
CA GLY A 52 -5.96 21.24 -6.08
C GLY A 52 -4.55 20.62 -6.05
N GLU A 53 -4.13 20.01 -7.17
CA GLU A 53 -2.81 19.38 -7.31
C GLU A 53 -1.64 20.31 -6.94
N ALA A 54 -1.73 21.60 -7.32
CA ALA A 54 -0.70 22.60 -7.03
C ALA A 54 -0.56 22.86 -5.52
N GLU A 55 -1.69 23.02 -4.82
CA GLU A 55 -1.71 23.26 -3.37
C GLU A 55 -1.20 22.05 -2.60
N MET A 56 -1.53 20.84 -3.08
CA MET A 56 -0.99 19.60 -2.54
C MET A 56 0.51 19.45 -2.75
N SER A 57 1.03 19.87 -3.91
CA SER A 57 2.48 19.85 -4.17
C SER A 57 3.24 20.78 -3.22
N THR A 58 2.78 22.02 -3.06
CA THR A 58 3.42 22.99 -2.14
C THR A 58 3.37 22.50 -0.70
N LEU A 59 2.25 21.92 -0.27
CA LEU A 59 2.13 21.34 1.06
C LEU A 59 3.12 20.19 1.28
N LYS A 60 3.24 19.27 0.31
CA LYS A 60 4.20 18.16 0.38
C LYS A 60 5.63 18.68 0.56
N GLU A 61 6.00 19.73 -0.17
CA GLU A 61 7.31 20.37 -0.02
C GLU A 61 7.53 20.94 1.39
N MET A 62 6.51 21.56 1.99
CA MET A 62 6.60 22.10 3.35
C MET A 62 6.74 21.02 4.42
N LEU A 63 6.18 19.83 4.18
CA LEU A 63 6.23 18.71 5.13
C LEU A 63 7.49 17.85 4.98
N LYS A 64 8.20 17.92 3.85
CA LYS A 64 9.45 17.18 3.64
C LYS A 64 10.50 17.55 4.69
N GLY A 65 11.14 16.52 5.26
CA GLY A 65 12.19 16.71 6.27
C GLY A 65 11.69 17.16 7.64
N THR A 66 10.38 17.15 7.87
CA THR A 66 9.79 17.42 9.19
C THR A 66 9.65 16.13 10.01
N GLU A 67 9.49 16.25 11.33
CA GLU A 67 9.16 15.13 12.22
C GLU A 67 7.88 14.39 11.78
N TYR A 68 6.96 15.10 11.12
CA TYR A 68 5.74 14.51 10.57
C TYR A 68 6.03 13.56 9.41
N GLN A 69 6.92 13.94 8.48
CA GLN A 69 7.34 13.03 7.41
C GLN A 69 8.05 11.81 7.98
N GLU A 70 8.96 12.01 8.95
CA GLU A 70 9.64 10.88 9.59
C GLU A 70 8.65 9.93 10.27
N PHE A 71 7.60 10.46 10.89
CA PHE A 71 6.54 9.66 11.48
C PHE A 71 5.80 8.82 10.41
N LEU A 72 5.43 9.43 9.28
CA LEU A 72 4.79 8.71 8.16
C LEU A 72 5.71 7.63 7.57
N ASP A 73 7.01 7.91 7.45
CA ASP A 73 8.00 6.95 6.94
C ASP A 73 8.18 5.78 7.89
N ARG A 74 8.25 6.04 9.20
CA ARG A 74 8.30 4.98 10.23
C ARG A 74 7.02 4.13 10.21
N LYS A 75 5.85 4.74 10.03
CA LYS A 75 4.56 4.02 9.92
C LYS A 75 4.56 3.12 8.68
N ALA A 76 4.97 3.65 7.53
CA ALA A 76 5.09 2.89 6.28
C ALA A 76 6.06 1.70 6.43
N ALA A 77 7.25 1.95 6.97
CA ALA A 77 8.26 0.93 7.21
C ALA A 77 7.73 -0.20 8.10
N LYS A 78 6.98 0.13 9.15
CA LYS A 78 6.37 -0.85 10.07
C LYS A 78 5.31 -1.72 9.39
N VAL A 79 4.43 -1.12 8.57
CA VAL A 79 3.38 -1.86 7.86
C VAL A 79 4.01 -2.77 6.80
N ILE A 80 4.97 -2.25 6.04
CA ILE A 80 5.67 -3.03 5.02
C ILE A 80 6.44 -4.19 5.67
N SER A 81 7.23 -3.93 6.73
CA SER A 81 8.03 -4.98 7.39
C SER A 81 7.14 -6.12 7.87
N PHE A 82 6.06 -5.79 8.58
CA PHE A 82 5.09 -6.77 9.10
C PHE A 82 4.59 -7.73 8.01
N HIS A 83 4.15 -7.20 6.86
CA HIS A 83 3.63 -8.05 5.78
C HIS A 83 4.74 -8.79 5.02
N THR A 84 5.91 -8.17 4.83
CA THR A 84 7.06 -8.84 4.21
C THR A 84 7.58 -10.00 5.04
N ASP A 85 7.55 -9.90 6.37
CA ASP A 85 7.97 -10.98 7.26
C ASP A 85 6.96 -12.14 7.21
N LEU A 86 5.66 -11.85 7.08
CA LEU A 86 4.62 -12.85 6.81
C LEU A 86 4.92 -13.62 5.50
N PHE A 87 5.31 -12.91 4.44
CA PHE A 87 5.68 -13.54 3.17
C PHE A 87 6.92 -14.41 3.29
N LYS A 88 7.96 -13.94 4.00
CA LYS A 88 9.18 -14.70 4.23
C LYS A 88 8.91 -15.98 5.02
N GLU A 89 8.09 -15.92 6.09
CA GLU A 89 7.72 -17.09 6.88
C GLU A 89 7.05 -18.17 6.02
N LYS A 90 6.24 -17.76 5.04
CA LYS A 90 5.55 -18.66 4.11
C LYS A 90 6.35 -18.97 2.85
N GLY A 91 7.61 -18.55 2.83
CA GLY A 91 8.57 -18.77 1.75
C GLY A 91 8.21 -18.09 0.43
N ILE A 92 7.35 -17.06 0.43
CA ILE A 92 6.99 -16.31 -0.79
C ILE A 92 8.16 -15.43 -1.20
N VAL A 93 8.54 -15.52 -2.47
CA VAL A 93 9.65 -14.78 -3.09
C VAL A 93 9.12 -13.76 -4.11
N GLY A 94 9.99 -12.89 -4.63
CA GLY A 94 9.60 -11.91 -5.65
C GLY A 94 8.76 -10.76 -5.11
N ILE A 95 8.94 -10.40 -3.84
CA ILE A 95 8.23 -9.26 -3.23
C ILE A 95 8.92 -7.96 -3.63
N LYS A 96 8.17 -7.07 -4.28
CA LYS A 96 8.55 -5.67 -4.54
C LYS A 96 7.72 -4.78 -3.61
N THR A 97 8.36 -3.97 -2.79
CA THR A 97 7.68 -3.01 -1.91
C THR A 97 7.54 -1.67 -2.59
N LEU A 98 6.40 -1.00 -2.37
CA LEU A 98 6.12 0.31 -2.92
C LEU A 98 5.45 1.17 -1.84
N VAL A 99 5.97 2.38 -1.64
CA VAL A 99 5.33 3.40 -0.81
C VAL A 99 4.95 4.56 -1.72
N ARG A 100 3.71 5.02 -1.58
CA ARG A 100 3.15 6.16 -2.32
C ARG A 100 2.49 7.13 -1.35
N GLU A 101 2.28 8.35 -1.80
CA GLU A 101 1.62 9.41 -1.04
C GLU A 101 0.48 9.99 -1.84
N GLY A 102 -0.74 9.96 -1.29
CA GLY A 102 -1.91 10.55 -1.93
C GLY A 102 -3.20 9.82 -1.59
N HIS A 103 -4.21 10.04 -2.42
CA HIS A 103 -5.50 9.41 -2.24
C HIS A 103 -5.42 7.90 -2.56
N PRO A 104 -5.87 7.00 -1.65
CA PRO A 104 -5.62 5.57 -1.80
C PRO A 104 -6.19 4.95 -3.07
N ALA A 105 -7.40 5.34 -3.46
CA ALA A 105 -8.04 4.74 -4.63
C ALA A 105 -7.24 5.04 -5.90
N ASP A 106 -6.79 6.29 -6.04
CA ASP A 106 -6.06 6.75 -7.22
C ASP A 106 -4.67 6.14 -7.26
N GLU A 107 -3.94 6.17 -6.14
CA GLU A 107 -2.60 5.60 -6.06
C GLU A 107 -2.58 4.07 -6.22
N ILE A 108 -3.62 3.35 -5.78
CA ILE A 108 -3.76 1.90 -6.05
C ILE A 108 -3.91 1.65 -7.56
N LEU A 109 -4.78 2.41 -8.22
CA LEU A 109 -5.05 2.25 -9.65
C LEU A 109 -3.84 2.65 -10.50
N ASN A 110 -3.19 3.77 -10.16
CA ASN A 110 -1.98 4.24 -10.83
C ASN A 110 -0.85 3.23 -10.69
N ALA A 111 -0.55 2.76 -9.47
CA ALA A 111 0.48 1.76 -9.24
C ALA A 111 0.18 0.44 -9.96
N ALA A 112 -1.08 -0.01 -9.99
CA ALA A 112 -1.46 -1.23 -10.70
C ALA A 112 -1.21 -1.10 -12.21
N LYS A 113 -1.51 0.07 -12.80
CA LYS A 113 -1.26 0.38 -14.21
C LYS A 113 0.23 0.48 -14.52
N GLU A 114 1.00 1.23 -13.71
CA GLU A 114 2.45 1.39 -13.85
C GLU A 114 3.19 0.04 -13.77
N GLU A 115 2.78 -0.80 -12.82
CA GLU A 115 3.42 -2.09 -12.61
C GLU A 115 2.95 -3.16 -13.60
N GLY A 116 1.84 -2.94 -14.32
CA GLY A 116 1.20 -3.96 -15.16
C GLY A 116 0.65 -5.12 -14.33
N ALA A 117 0.06 -4.83 -13.16
CA ALA A 117 -0.53 -5.83 -12.30
C ALA A 117 -1.79 -6.43 -12.95
N GLY A 118 -1.85 -7.77 -13.05
CA GLY A 118 -3.01 -8.47 -13.60
C GLY A 118 -4.15 -8.65 -12.59
N MET A 119 -3.89 -8.38 -11.33
CA MET A 119 -4.85 -8.49 -10.22
C MET A 119 -4.47 -7.51 -9.11
N ILE A 120 -5.49 -6.89 -8.52
CA ILE A 120 -5.37 -6.04 -7.34
C ILE A 120 -6.06 -6.77 -6.19
N ILE A 121 -5.39 -6.87 -5.05
CA ILE A 121 -5.91 -7.42 -3.80
C ILE A 121 -5.95 -6.29 -2.78
N ILE A 122 -7.11 -6.08 -2.18
CA ILE A 122 -7.33 -5.09 -1.12
C ILE A 122 -8.07 -5.71 0.05
N GLY A 123 -7.77 -5.23 1.26
CA GLY A 123 -8.55 -5.57 2.44
C GLY A 123 -9.93 -4.90 2.41
N SER A 124 -10.98 -5.66 2.72
CA SER A 124 -12.30 -5.08 2.96
C SER A 124 -12.45 -4.68 4.43
N ARG A 125 -12.86 -3.44 4.67
CA ARG A 125 -13.49 -3.05 5.93
C ARG A 125 -14.96 -3.44 5.79
N GLY A 126 -15.32 -4.66 6.22
CA GLY A 126 -16.71 -5.13 6.13
C GLY A 126 -17.69 -4.11 6.74
N ARG A 127 -18.92 -4.07 6.25
CA ARG A 127 -20.01 -3.39 6.97
C ARG A 127 -20.26 -4.21 8.23
N LYS A 128 -19.90 -3.68 9.39
CA LYS A 128 -20.53 -4.11 10.65
C LYS A 128 -21.93 -3.53 10.72
#